data_AF-A0A3M6XWB5-F1
#
_entry.id   AF-A0A3M6XWB5-F1
#
_cell.length_a   1.000
_cell.length_b   1.000
_cell.length_c   1.000
_cell.angle_alpha   90.00
_cell.angle_beta   90.00
_cell.angle_gamma   90.00
#
_symmetry.space_group_name_H-M   'P 1'
#
loop_
_entity.id
_entity.type
_entity.pdbx_description
1 polymer ?
#
loop_
_entity_poly.entity_id
_entity_poly.type
_entity_poly.pdbx_seq_one_letter_code
_entity_poly.pdbx_strand_id
1 'polypeptide(L)'
;MEEILELGSSAQIKKKAPARAYKDTTNALANLSIDPKPLKASISTVIAQAVEQKVASEDYLELLREEPVVLYQTVQKTNYSRPELVPDELGRILPLITDIYISRAFFEVISTALQVVVIWDYIVRLLHMLDGLEDKVKRPLLIQELSNVCHLEYRRAQMAFQREMSSRPGVAGSKFRRITSGGHSRVAIIGKPSDVTTSDPQLHYILRLCHTDTNHKDAVQWIQKLDDHNTQHADDRQRLSETQVFALGDLAIIVSFMHSLSSCLAMASRSTKAGVFFTGRVDKLNEELSQYKAEADFGDHLVPMDSILKPQAASNVLKALDDYMVERSGARMGSLYDGMLDECLEDIEQKYADAKSYLQEDMKTNVPSPTGEKASTGFRAQERREKAKTRPATASTHEITPLAPQEPETLSTPSSHLRVKASTASVFDTLFANSESRGSVSWTEFVAAMAELGFSVTPKGGSIFTFSPPETMVAGSITLHRPHASEIEGWKLLWIARRLRKKYGWSAETFDVV
;
A
#
# COMPACT_ATOMS: atom_id res chain seq x y z
N MET A 1 -6.65 -24.98 -17.37
CA MET A 1 -6.08 -23.96 -18.28
C MET A 1 -4.67 -23.65 -17.77
N GLU A 2 -3.90 -24.72 -17.61
CA GLU A 2 -2.45 -24.75 -17.41
C GLU A 2 -1.93 -25.08 -18.81
N GLU A 3 -1.48 -24.06 -19.54
CA GLU A 3 -0.69 -24.14 -20.77
C GLU A 3 -0.66 -22.71 -21.29
N ILE A 4 0.36 -21.95 -20.90
CA ILE A 4 1.03 -20.80 -21.56
C ILE A 4 2.03 -20.25 -20.51
N LEU A 5 2.89 -21.12 -19.97
CA LEU A 5 4.03 -20.72 -19.14
C LEU A 5 5.19 -21.70 -19.33
N GLU A 6 5.48 -22.07 -20.58
CA GLU A 6 6.77 -22.68 -20.92
C GLU A 6 7.16 -22.26 -22.33
N LEU A 7 7.91 -21.17 -22.44
CA LEU A 7 8.82 -20.94 -23.58
C LEU A 7 9.95 -20.04 -23.08
N GLY A 8 11.08 -20.66 -22.73
CA GLY A 8 12.33 -19.93 -22.48
C GLY A 8 13.16 -20.38 -21.27
N SER A 9 13.39 -21.68 -21.07
CA SER A 9 14.45 -22.13 -20.15
C SER A 9 15.19 -23.30 -20.77
N SER A 10 16.23 -23.00 -21.56
CA SER A 10 17.21 -24.01 -21.97
C SER A 10 18.39 -23.98 -21.01
N ALA A 11 18.42 -25.03 -20.20
CA ALA A 11 19.52 -25.62 -19.44
C ALA A 11 20.89 -24.90 -19.41
N GLN A 12 21.26 -24.41 -18.22
CA GLN A 12 22.64 -24.53 -17.72
C GLN A 12 22.64 -25.11 -16.29
N ILE A 13 23.43 -26.18 -16.14
CA ILE A 13 23.54 -27.03 -14.95
C ILE A 13 24.15 -26.23 -13.79
N LYS A 14 23.34 -25.87 -12.78
CA LYS A 14 23.81 -25.26 -11.52
C LYS A 14 24.57 -26.29 -10.67
N LYS A 15 25.83 -26.00 -10.34
CA LYS A 15 26.57 -26.69 -9.27
C LYS A 15 25.92 -26.39 -7.93
N LYS A 16 25.55 -27.44 -7.18
CA LYS A 16 24.93 -27.37 -5.85
C LYS A 16 25.87 -26.74 -4.83
N ALA A 17 25.43 -25.66 -4.17
CA ALA A 17 26.07 -25.12 -2.98
C ALA A 17 25.94 -26.10 -1.79
N PRO A 18 26.89 -26.11 -0.83
CA PRO A 18 26.96 -27.12 0.22
C PRO A 18 25.83 -26.98 1.25
N ALA A 19 25.13 -28.09 1.52
CA ALA A 19 23.95 -28.21 2.40
C ALA A 19 24.14 -27.75 3.86
N ARG A 20 25.38 -27.44 4.29
CA ARG A 20 25.71 -27.04 5.66
C ARG A 20 25.40 -25.55 5.92
N ALA A 21 25.65 -24.67 4.95
CA ALA A 21 25.33 -23.24 5.04
C ALA A 21 23.80 -22.99 5.08
N TYR A 22 23.04 -23.83 4.38
CA TYR A 22 21.57 -23.79 4.40
C TYR A 22 21.02 -24.08 5.81
N LYS A 23 21.58 -25.09 6.50
CA LYS A 23 21.11 -25.55 7.82
C LYS A 23 21.36 -24.52 8.93
N ASP A 24 22.52 -23.86 8.90
CA ASP A 24 22.89 -22.85 9.90
C ASP A 24 22.06 -21.56 9.74
N THR A 25 21.76 -21.18 8.48
CA THR A 25 20.89 -20.03 8.17
C THR A 25 19.43 -20.30 8.54
N THR A 26 18.95 -21.54 8.34
CA THR A 26 17.57 -21.93 8.72
C THR A 26 17.39 -21.89 10.24
N ASN A 27 18.40 -22.29 11.01
CA ASN A 27 18.38 -22.21 12.48
C ASN A 27 18.45 -20.77 13.00
N ALA A 28 19.16 -19.86 12.31
CA ALA A 28 19.19 -18.44 12.66
C ALA A 28 17.84 -17.75 12.40
N LEU A 29 17.15 -18.10 11.30
CA LEU A 29 15.80 -17.60 10.98
C LEU A 29 14.71 -18.16 11.91
N ALA A 30 14.85 -19.40 12.39
CA ALA A 30 13.90 -20.04 13.30
C ALA A 30 13.88 -19.42 14.71
N ASN A 31 14.94 -18.71 15.11
CA ASN A 31 15.07 -18.07 16.42
C ASN A 31 14.56 -16.62 16.46
N LEU A 32 14.05 -16.09 15.36
CA LEU A 32 13.49 -14.75 15.29
C LEU A 32 12.03 -14.77 15.77
N SER A 33 11.84 -14.94 17.07
CA SER A 33 10.51 -14.84 17.71
C SER A 33 10.08 -13.38 17.82
N ILE A 34 8.80 -13.13 17.60
CA ILE A 34 8.13 -11.86 17.91
C ILE A 34 8.17 -11.72 19.43
N ASP A 35 8.75 -10.63 19.94
CA ASP A 35 8.62 -10.30 21.37
C ASP A 35 7.18 -9.78 21.59
N PRO A 36 6.34 -10.49 22.37
CA PRO A 36 4.92 -10.14 22.54
C PRO A 36 4.68 -8.85 23.33
N LYS A 37 5.73 -8.21 23.85
CA LYS A 37 5.66 -6.88 24.47
C LYS A 37 6.48 -5.88 23.65
N PRO A 38 5.83 -4.89 23.00
CA PRO A 38 6.60 -3.77 22.49
C PRO A 38 7.27 -3.06 23.68
N LEU A 39 8.58 -2.86 23.59
CA LEU A 39 9.22 -1.73 24.26
C LEU A 39 8.38 -0.49 23.88
N LYS A 40 7.96 0.30 24.88
CA LYS A 40 7.13 1.49 24.68
C LYS A 40 7.70 2.33 23.54
N ALA A 41 7.02 2.36 22.39
CA ALA A 41 7.55 3.06 21.23
C ALA A 41 7.64 4.56 21.53
N SER A 42 8.67 5.22 21.01
CA SER A 42 8.72 6.69 21.02
C SER A 42 7.88 7.24 19.88
N ILE A 43 7.41 8.49 20.02
CA ILE A 43 6.71 9.18 18.92
C ILE A 43 7.60 9.29 17.66
N SER A 44 8.91 9.50 17.86
CA SER A 44 9.93 9.49 16.79
C SER A 44 9.99 8.15 16.06
N THR A 45 9.86 7.01 16.77
CA THR A 45 9.81 5.68 16.14
C THR A 45 8.57 5.54 15.26
N VAL A 46 7.42 6.02 15.74
CA VAL A 46 6.15 5.95 14.99
C VAL A 46 6.18 6.88 13.77
N ILE A 47 6.78 8.07 13.89
CA ILE A 47 7.05 8.97 12.77
C ILE A 47 7.91 8.25 11.72
N ALA A 48 9.01 7.63 12.12
CA ALA A 48 9.88 6.91 11.20
C ALA A 48 9.15 5.76 10.47
N GLN A 49 8.26 5.04 11.15
CA GLN A 49 7.42 4.02 10.51
C GLN A 49 6.46 4.61 9.47
N ALA A 50 5.79 5.72 9.80
CA ALA A 50 4.87 6.39 8.88
C ALA A 50 5.59 6.96 7.65
N VAL A 51 6.75 7.60 7.86
CA VAL A 51 7.60 8.12 6.78
C VAL A 51 8.08 6.99 5.88
N GLU A 52 8.54 5.88 6.46
CA GLU A 52 8.97 4.73 5.67
C GLU A 52 7.83 4.14 4.82
N GLN A 53 6.62 4.10 5.38
CA GLN A 53 5.47 3.60 4.65
C GLN A 53 5.00 4.55 3.55
N LYS A 54 5.10 5.87 3.78
CA LYS A 54 4.88 6.88 2.75
C LYS A 54 5.85 6.66 1.58
N VAL A 55 7.16 6.62 1.86
CA VAL A 55 8.20 6.43 0.84
C VAL A 55 8.01 5.11 0.08
N ALA A 56 7.72 4.02 0.78
CA ALA A 56 7.45 2.72 0.14
C ALA A 56 6.26 2.77 -0.82
N SER A 57 5.24 3.58 -0.51
CA SER A 57 4.05 3.78 -1.34
C SER A 57 4.34 4.68 -2.54
N GLU A 58 5.15 5.72 -2.36
CA GLU A 58 5.65 6.59 -3.45
C GLU A 58 6.48 5.79 -4.46
N ASP A 59 7.39 4.93 -3.96
CA ASP A 59 8.19 4.04 -4.79
C ASP A 59 7.34 3.05 -5.60
N TYR A 60 6.25 2.55 -5.01
CA TYR A 60 5.31 1.69 -5.71
C TYR A 60 4.54 2.45 -6.80
N LEU A 61 4.11 3.68 -6.51
CA LEU A 61 3.46 4.53 -7.51
C LEU A 61 4.41 4.88 -8.65
N GLU A 62 5.68 5.16 -8.39
CA GLU A 62 6.71 5.40 -9.41
C GLU A 62 6.94 4.18 -10.30
N LEU A 63 6.97 2.97 -9.73
CA LEU A 63 7.04 1.73 -10.53
C LEU A 63 5.85 1.58 -11.48
N LEU A 64 4.63 1.93 -11.03
CA LEU A 64 3.46 1.90 -11.90
C LEU A 64 3.57 2.90 -13.07
N ARG A 65 4.35 3.98 -12.91
CA ARG A 65 4.58 4.98 -13.96
C ARG A 65 5.66 4.56 -14.95
N GLU A 66 6.73 3.97 -14.44
CA GLU A 66 7.97 3.76 -15.20
C GLU A 66 8.15 2.34 -15.74
N GLU A 67 7.52 1.34 -15.11
CA GLU A 67 7.71 -0.06 -15.46
C GLU A 67 6.41 -0.65 -16.06
N PRO A 68 6.28 -0.72 -17.40
CA PRO A 68 5.06 -1.19 -18.07
C PRO A 68 4.60 -2.58 -17.62
N VAL A 69 5.54 -3.47 -17.28
CA VAL A 69 5.25 -4.81 -16.77
C VAL A 69 4.52 -4.75 -15.42
N VAL A 70 4.94 -3.84 -14.52
CA VAL A 70 4.32 -3.67 -13.21
C VAL A 70 2.91 -3.12 -13.37
N LEU A 71 2.74 -2.11 -14.23
CA LEU A 71 1.42 -1.57 -14.55
C LEU A 71 0.49 -2.65 -15.13
N TYR A 72 0.95 -3.37 -16.15
CA TYR A 72 0.21 -4.47 -16.78
C TYR A 72 -0.26 -5.52 -15.76
N GLN A 73 0.67 -6.05 -14.95
CA GLN A 73 0.36 -7.07 -13.94
C GLN A 73 -0.65 -6.56 -12.92
N THR A 74 -0.52 -5.31 -12.49
CA THR A 74 -1.41 -4.72 -11.47
C THR A 74 -2.81 -4.45 -12.03
N VAL A 75 -2.91 -3.95 -13.26
CA VAL A 75 -4.19 -3.77 -13.97
C VAL A 75 -4.87 -5.11 -14.19
N GLN A 76 -4.13 -6.11 -14.65
CA GLN A 76 -4.61 -7.46 -14.85
C GLN A 76 -5.17 -8.07 -13.56
N LYS A 77 -4.38 -8.01 -12.47
CA LYS A 77 -4.80 -8.45 -11.13
C LYS A 77 -6.09 -7.75 -10.68
N THR A 78 -6.15 -6.43 -10.82
CA THR A 78 -7.31 -5.63 -10.41
C THR A 78 -8.54 -6.01 -11.23
N ASN A 79 -8.37 -6.23 -12.53
CA ASN A 79 -9.44 -6.65 -13.42
C ASN A 79 -10.00 -8.04 -13.05
N TYR A 80 -9.14 -8.99 -12.69
CA TYR A 80 -9.55 -10.37 -12.34
C TYR A 80 -10.05 -10.55 -10.91
N SER A 81 -9.79 -9.58 -10.02
CA SER A 81 -10.26 -9.60 -8.64
C SER A 81 -11.49 -8.73 -8.40
N ARG A 82 -12.10 -8.19 -9.47
CA ARG A 82 -13.21 -7.24 -9.34
C ARG A 82 -14.46 -7.89 -8.70
N PRO A 83 -15.22 -7.17 -7.87
CA PRO A 83 -16.40 -7.71 -7.19
C PRO A 83 -17.46 -8.31 -8.13
N GLU A 84 -17.53 -7.84 -9.37
CA GLU A 84 -18.42 -8.34 -10.43
C GLU A 84 -18.22 -9.84 -10.73
N LEU A 85 -17.02 -10.37 -10.47
CA LEU A 85 -16.68 -11.78 -10.68
C LEU A 85 -17.07 -12.69 -9.50
N VAL A 86 -17.50 -12.10 -8.39
CA VAL A 86 -18.03 -12.84 -7.23
C VAL A 86 -19.52 -13.10 -7.44
N PRO A 87 -20.05 -14.32 -7.19
CA PRO A 87 -21.48 -14.61 -7.31
C PRO A 87 -22.35 -13.69 -6.44
N ASP A 88 -23.52 -13.28 -6.93
CA ASP A 88 -24.53 -12.61 -6.09
C ASP A 88 -25.34 -13.63 -5.26
N GLU A 89 -26.37 -13.15 -4.54
CA GLU A 89 -27.26 -13.99 -3.73
C GLU A 89 -28.00 -15.07 -4.52
N LEU A 90 -28.10 -14.92 -5.86
CA LEU A 90 -28.70 -15.90 -6.76
C LEU A 90 -27.64 -16.75 -7.48
N GLY A 91 -26.37 -16.64 -7.09
CA GLY A 91 -25.25 -17.36 -7.72
C GLY A 91 -24.80 -16.77 -9.06
N ARG A 92 -25.28 -15.57 -9.45
CA ARG A 92 -24.99 -14.98 -10.77
C ARG A 92 -23.69 -14.18 -10.76
N ILE A 93 -22.86 -14.44 -11.75
CA ILE A 93 -21.60 -13.74 -11.99
C ILE A 93 -21.76 -12.82 -13.20
N LEU A 94 -21.18 -11.62 -13.14
CA LEU A 94 -21.18 -10.71 -14.29
C LEU A 94 -20.07 -11.08 -15.30
N PRO A 95 -20.21 -10.76 -16.59
CA PRO A 95 -19.30 -11.22 -17.64
C PRO A 95 -17.83 -10.90 -17.36
N LEU A 96 -16.94 -11.86 -17.68
CA LEU A 96 -15.49 -11.74 -17.49
C LEU A 96 -14.83 -10.75 -18.46
N ILE A 97 -15.34 -10.64 -19.69
CA ILE A 97 -14.69 -9.88 -20.75
C ILE A 97 -15.64 -8.79 -21.23
N THR A 98 -15.42 -7.58 -20.74
CA THR A 98 -15.80 -6.35 -21.44
C THR A 98 -14.65 -5.36 -21.28
N ASP A 99 -14.29 -4.70 -22.38
CA ASP A 99 -13.14 -3.79 -22.46
C ASP A 99 -13.23 -2.65 -21.42
N ILE A 100 -14.45 -2.22 -21.11
CA ILE A 100 -14.74 -1.20 -20.09
C ILE A 100 -14.23 -1.58 -18.70
N TYR A 101 -14.15 -2.87 -18.34
CA TYR A 101 -13.60 -3.27 -17.05
C TYR A 101 -12.07 -3.14 -16.99
N ILE A 102 -11.37 -3.18 -18.14
CA ILE A 102 -9.92 -2.93 -18.21
C ILE A 102 -9.66 -1.45 -17.93
N SER A 103 -10.39 -0.55 -18.58
CA SER A 103 -10.33 0.91 -18.32
C SER A 103 -10.63 1.25 -16.86
N ARG A 104 -11.66 0.62 -16.27
CA ARG A 104 -12.02 0.80 -14.85
C ARG A 104 -10.97 0.25 -13.90
N ALA A 105 -10.39 -0.91 -14.21
CA ALA A 105 -9.32 -1.50 -13.40
C ALA A 105 -8.08 -0.62 -13.43
N PHE A 106 -7.69 -0.11 -14.60
CA PHE A 106 -6.58 0.84 -14.74
C PHE A 106 -6.79 2.12 -13.94
N PHE A 107 -7.97 2.75 -14.07
CA PHE A 107 -8.32 3.93 -13.28
C PHE A 107 -8.17 3.64 -11.77
N GLU A 108 -8.69 2.50 -11.32
CA GLU A 108 -8.67 2.10 -9.93
C GLU A 108 -7.26 1.82 -9.39
N VAL A 109 -6.39 1.22 -10.20
CA VAL A 109 -4.97 1.00 -9.83
C VAL A 109 -4.30 2.33 -9.50
N ILE A 110 -4.40 3.31 -10.40
CA ILE A 110 -3.76 4.62 -10.23
C ILE A 110 -4.39 5.38 -9.07
N SER A 111 -5.73 5.43 -8.99
CA SER A 111 -6.42 6.15 -7.91
C SER A 111 -6.12 5.56 -6.53
N THR A 112 -6.04 4.23 -6.43
CA THR A 112 -5.76 3.54 -5.16
C THR A 112 -4.31 3.76 -4.73
N ALA A 113 -3.34 3.62 -5.64
CA ALA A 113 -1.94 3.86 -5.33
C ALA A 113 -1.70 5.29 -4.85
N LEU A 114 -2.32 6.26 -5.53
CA LEU A 114 -2.27 7.67 -5.15
C LEU A 114 -2.89 7.94 -3.78
N GLN A 115 -4.07 7.37 -3.52
CA GLN A 115 -4.75 7.52 -2.23
C GLN A 115 -3.92 6.98 -1.06
N VAL A 116 -3.22 5.85 -1.24
CA VAL A 116 -2.33 5.30 -0.20
C VAL A 116 -1.20 6.28 0.12
N VAL A 117 -0.54 6.87 -0.89
CA VAL A 117 0.49 7.89 -0.68
C VAL A 117 -0.06 9.08 0.12
N VAL A 118 -1.21 9.60 -0.30
CA VAL A 118 -1.87 10.77 0.32
C VAL A 118 -2.27 10.49 1.77
N ILE A 119 -2.80 9.30 2.07
CA ILE A 119 -3.16 8.89 3.43
C ILE A 119 -1.91 8.88 4.33
N TRP A 120 -0.82 8.26 3.88
CA TRP A 120 0.41 8.17 4.68
C TRP A 120 1.11 9.53 4.79
N ASP A 121 1.09 10.38 3.75
CA ASP A 121 1.55 11.76 3.84
C ASP A 121 0.78 12.54 4.91
N TYR A 122 -0.54 12.42 4.94
CA TYR A 122 -1.35 13.07 5.96
C TYR A 122 -1.06 12.54 7.38
N ILE A 123 -0.91 11.23 7.55
CA ILE A 123 -0.50 10.61 8.83
C ILE A 123 0.84 11.20 9.30
N VAL A 124 1.84 11.29 8.41
CA VAL A 124 3.15 11.88 8.71
C VAL A 124 3.00 13.32 9.17
N ARG A 125 2.25 14.16 8.43
CA ARG A 125 2.02 15.57 8.80
C ARG A 125 1.36 15.69 10.18
N LEU A 126 0.33 14.88 10.46
CA LEU A 126 -0.35 14.86 11.77
C LEU A 126 0.60 14.45 12.90
N LEU A 127 1.43 13.44 12.69
CA LEU A 127 2.40 12.99 13.70
C LEU A 127 3.47 14.05 13.98
N HIS A 128 3.98 14.72 12.95
CA HIS A 128 4.92 15.83 13.11
C HIS A 128 4.29 17.00 13.88
N MET A 129 3.02 17.32 13.63
CA MET A 129 2.30 18.34 14.41
C MET A 129 2.04 17.92 15.87
N LEU A 130 1.97 16.62 16.16
CA LEU A 130 1.79 16.08 17.51
C LEU A 130 3.09 15.98 18.31
N ASP A 131 4.24 15.93 17.64
CA ASP A 131 5.54 15.80 18.29
C ASP A 131 5.85 17.04 19.15
N GLY A 132 6.17 16.83 20.42
CA GLY A 132 6.37 17.90 21.40
C GLY A 132 5.14 18.78 21.71
N LEU A 133 3.96 18.53 21.13
CA LEU A 133 2.79 19.40 21.32
C LEU A 133 2.11 19.18 22.68
N GLU A 134 2.10 20.22 23.52
CA GLU A 134 1.46 20.19 24.85
C GLU A 134 0.09 20.91 24.90
N ASP A 135 -0.31 21.58 23.83
CA ASP A 135 -1.56 22.37 23.79
C ASP A 135 -2.79 21.47 24.04
N LYS A 136 -3.51 21.76 25.12
CA LYS A 136 -4.64 20.95 25.62
C LYS A 136 -5.89 20.98 24.72
N VAL A 137 -5.95 21.89 23.75
CA VAL A 137 -7.06 22.03 22.80
C VAL A 137 -6.68 21.39 21.47
N LYS A 138 -5.51 21.74 20.92
CA LYS A 138 -5.04 21.23 19.62
C LYS A 138 -4.66 19.76 19.68
N ARG A 139 -4.04 19.31 20.79
CA ARG A 139 -3.56 17.94 20.92
C ARG A 139 -4.71 16.92 20.84
N PRO A 140 -5.82 17.01 21.60
CA PRO A 140 -6.93 16.07 21.45
C PRO A 140 -7.57 16.08 20.06
N LEU A 141 -7.64 17.24 19.40
CA LEU A 141 -8.15 17.37 18.04
C LEU A 141 -7.30 16.56 17.05
N LEU A 142 -5.97 16.74 17.08
CA LEU A 142 -5.04 16.01 16.23
C LEU A 142 -5.02 14.51 16.52
N ILE A 143 -5.12 14.09 17.79
CA ILE A 143 -5.21 12.67 18.17
C ILE A 143 -6.47 12.03 17.57
N GLN A 144 -7.60 12.74 17.62
CA GLN A 144 -8.86 12.24 17.05
C GLN A 144 -8.79 12.13 15.52
N GLU A 145 -8.24 13.14 14.84
CA GLU A 145 -8.03 13.12 13.39
C GLU A 145 -7.11 11.97 12.98
N LEU A 146 -5.94 11.84 13.64
CA LEU A 146 -4.99 10.76 13.39
C LEU A 146 -5.63 9.38 13.57
N SER A 147 -6.40 9.18 14.63
CA SER A 147 -7.10 7.92 14.87
C SER A 147 -8.09 7.60 13.74
N ASN A 148 -8.86 8.59 13.29
CA ASN A 148 -9.83 8.40 12.21
C ASN A 148 -9.17 8.05 10.88
N VAL A 149 -8.05 8.70 10.54
CA VAL A 149 -7.27 8.40 9.32
C VAL A 149 -6.63 7.00 9.40
N CYS A 150 -6.09 6.61 10.56
CA CYS A 150 -5.57 5.25 10.75
C CYS A 150 -6.68 4.19 10.58
N HIS A 151 -7.87 4.47 11.13
CA HIS A 151 -9.02 3.59 10.95
C HIS A 151 -9.51 3.52 9.50
N LEU A 152 -9.42 4.63 8.75
CA LEU A 152 -9.71 4.66 7.31
C LEU A 152 -8.73 3.76 6.55
N GLU A 153 -7.43 3.90 6.80
CA GLU A 153 -6.40 3.07 6.16
C GLU A 153 -6.53 1.58 6.50
N TYR A 154 -6.82 1.27 7.77
CA TYR A 154 -7.11 -0.11 8.20
C TYR A 154 -8.27 -0.71 7.40
N ARG A 155 -9.36 0.05 7.22
CA ARG A 155 -10.52 -0.42 6.45
C ARG A 155 -10.21 -0.59 4.98
N ARG A 156 -9.43 0.32 4.37
CA ARG A 156 -8.97 0.20 2.99
C ARG A 156 -8.17 -1.09 2.80
N ALA A 157 -7.14 -1.32 3.63
CA ALA A 157 -6.31 -2.52 3.57
C ALA A 157 -7.12 -3.80 3.81
N GLN A 158 -8.06 -3.78 4.76
CA GLN A 158 -8.96 -4.90 5.03
C GLN A 158 -9.85 -5.24 3.82
N MET A 159 -10.41 -4.23 3.15
CA MET A 159 -11.23 -4.43 1.95
C MET A 159 -10.39 -4.97 0.77
N ALA A 160 -9.16 -4.49 0.61
CA ALA A 160 -8.24 -5.02 -0.40
C ALA A 160 -7.91 -6.50 -0.13
N PHE A 161 -7.65 -6.86 1.14
CA PHE A 161 -7.45 -8.25 1.53
C PHE A 161 -8.70 -9.12 1.29
N GLN A 162 -9.89 -8.62 1.64
CA GLN A 162 -11.15 -9.31 1.38
C GLN A 162 -11.38 -9.59 -0.11
N ARG A 163 -11.07 -8.63 -0.97
CA ARG A 163 -11.18 -8.76 -2.42
C ARG A 163 -10.28 -9.88 -2.95
N GLU A 164 -9.01 -9.91 -2.57
CA GLU A 164 -8.09 -10.98 -2.98
C GLU A 164 -8.55 -12.36 -2.49
N MET A 165 -9.11 -12.43 -1.27
CA MET A 165 -9.64 -13.67 -0.71
C MET A 165 -10.92 -14.16 -1.40
N SER A 166 -11.73 -13.24 -1.93
CA SER A 166 -12.89 -13.60 -2.75
C SER A 166 -12.54 -14.14 -4.13
N SER A 167 -11.27 -14.08 -4.53
CA SER A 167 -10.78 -14.68 -5.78
C SER A 167 -10.14 -16.06 -5.56
N ARG A 168 -10.08 -16.55 -4.31
CA ARG A 168 -9.46 -17.84 -3.98
C ARG A 168 -10.29 -19.00 -4.55
N PRO A 169 -9.69 -19.91 -5.35
CA PRO A 169 -10.37 -21.10 -5.85
C PRO A 169 -11.00 -21.92 -4.72
N GLY A 170 -12.23 -22.39 -4.93
CA GLY A 170 -13.01 -23.17 -3.94
C GLY A 170 -13.60 -22.37 -2.76
N VAL A 171 -13.12 -21.15 -2.51
CA VAL A 171 -13.60 -20.29 -1.39
C VAL A 171 -14.51 -19.17 -1.89
N ALA A 172 -14.20 -18.60 -3.06
CA ALA A 172 -14.91 -17.46 -3.67
C ALA A 172 -16.44 -17.56 -3.56
N GLY A 173 -17.06 -18.54 -4.23
CA GLY A 173 -18.52 -18.67 -4.27
C GLY A 173 -19.15 -19.30 -3.03
N SER A 174 -18.37 -19.89 -2.13
CA SER A 174 -18.88 -20.56 -0.93
C SER A 174 -18.86 -19.68 0.32
N LYS A 175 -17.97 -18.67 0.36
CA LYS A 175 -17.77 -17.78 1.51
C LYS A 175 -17.92 -16.31 1.21
N PHE A 176 -18.04 -15.92 -0.06
CA PHE A 176 -18.22 -14.54 -0.44
C PHE A 176 -19.39 -14.36 -1.41
N ARG A 177 -20.08 -13.23 -1.27
CA ARG A 177 -21.12 -12.79 -2.21
C ARG A 177 -20.91 -11.35 -2.63
N ARG A 178 -21.31 -11.04 -3.86
CA ARG A 178 -21.41 -9.68 -4.36
C ARG A 178 -22.67 -9.01 -3.82
N ILE A 179 -22.53 -7.79 -3.32
CA ILE A 179 -23.62 -6.87 -3.02
C ILE A 179 -23.49 -5.69 -3.97
N THR A 180 -24.52 -5.43 -4.77
CA THR A 180 -24.56 -4.29 -5.69
C THR A 180 -25.59 -3.27 -5.19
N SER A 181 -25.16 -2.02 -5.02
CA SER A 181 -26.02 -0.91 -4.58
C SER A 181 -25.62 0.35 -5.32
N GLY A 182 -26.59 1.03 -5.96
CA GLY A 182 -26.34 2.30 -6.66
C GLY A 182 -25.28 2.20 -7.77
N GLY A 183 -25.17 1.05 -8.44
CA GLY A 183 -24.15 0.82 -9.48
C GLY A 183 -22.76 0.42 -8.95
N HIS A 184 -22.57 0.38 -7.62
CA HIS A 184 -21.32 -0.06 -7.00
C HIS A 184 -21.45 -1.50 -6.49
N SER A 185 -20.49 -2.34 -6.87
CA SER A 185 -20.39 -3.71 -6.38
C SER A 185 -19.34 -3.79 -5.27
N ARG A 186 -19.66 -4.50 -4.19
CA ARG A 186 -18.72 -4.84 -3.12
C ARG A 186 -18.85 -6.31 -2.74
N VAL A 187 -17.84 -6.81 -2.04
CA VAL A 187 -17.79 -8.19 -1.55
C VAL A 187 -18.25 -8.24 -0.10
N ALA A 188 -19.03 -9.26 0.27
CA ALA A 188 -19.45 -9.53 1.63
C ALA A 188 -19.27 -11.01 1.98
N ILE A 189 -19.03 -11.31 3.26
CA ILE A 189 -18.86 -12.68 3.76
C ILE A 189 -20.23 -13.37 3.86
N ILE A 190 -20.26 -14.66 3.51
CA ILE A 190 -21.40 -15.57 3.72
C ILE A 190 -21.19 -16.37 5.00
N GLY A 191 -22.20 -16.41 5.86
CA GLY A 191 -22.17 -17.16 7.13
C GLY A 191 -21.27 -16.51 8.18
N LYS A 192 -20.99 -17.25 9.26
CA LYS A 192 -20.10 -16.77 10.33
C LYS A 192 -18.71 -17.36 10.12
N PRO A 193 -17.63 -16.61 10.36
CA PRO A 193 -16.27 -17.16 10.32
C PRO A 193 -16.09 -18.39 11.21
N SER A 194 -16.83 -18.49 12.32
CA SER A 194 -16.80 -19.64 13.24
C SER A 194 -17.23 -20.97 12.62
N ASP A 195 -17.97 -20.95 11.50
CA ASP A 195 -18.57 -22.15 10.90
C ASP A 195 -17.51 -23.07 10.26
N VAL A 196 -16.30 -22.57 10.02
CA VAL A 196 -15.17 -23.33 9.47
C VAL A 196 -14.04 -23.57 10.45
N THR A 197 -14.22 -23.23 11.74
CA THR A 197 -13.16 -23.32 12.76
C THR A 197 -12.52 -24.70 12.84
N THR A 198 -13.32 -25.77 12.75
CA THR A 198 -12.85 -27.16 12.87
C THR A 198 -12.46 -27.79 11.54
N SER A 199 -13.11 -27.40 10.44
CA SER A 199 -12.90 -28.00 9.12
C SER A 199 -11.78 -27.33 8.33
N ASP A 200 -11.59 -26.02 8.47
CA ASP A 200 -10.53 -25.24 7.84
C ASP A 200 -10.10 -24.07 8.75
N PRO A 201 -9.20 -24.34 9.73
CA PRO A 201 -8.71 -23.32 10.65
C PRO A 201 -8.02 -22.14 9.95
N GLN A 202 -7.31 -22.39 8.84
CA GLN A 202 -6.68 -21.32 8.06
C GLN A 202 -7.74 -20.36 7.50
N LEU A 203 -8.80 -20.91 6.88
CA LEU A 203 -9.90 -20.12 6.37
C LEU A 203 -10.68 -19.41 7.49
N HIS A 204 -10.79 -20.01 8.67
CA HIS A 204 -11.36 -19.33 9.84
C HIS A 204 -10.62 -18.02 10.15
N TYR A 205 -9.29 -18.06 10.26
CA TYR A 205 -8.49 -16.87 10.55
C TYR A 205 -8.57 -15.83 9.43
N ILE A 206 -8.55 -16.26 8.17
CA ILE A 206 -8.72 -15.38 7.00
C ILE A 206 -10.09 -14.68 7.05
N LEU A 207 -11.18 -15.42 7.26
CA LEU A 207 -12.53 -14.84 7.33
C LEU A 207 -12.70 -13.90 8.52
N ARG A 208 -12.03 -14.16 9.65
CA ARG A 208 -11.95 -13.21 10.77
C ARG A 208 -11.28 -11.91 10.33
N LEU A 209 -10.16 -11.98 9.63
CA LEU A 209 -9.47 -10.77 9.14
C LEU A 209 -10.29 -9.99 8.11
N CYS A 210 -11.06 -10.67 7.26
CA CYS A 210 -11.96 -10.03 6.29
C CYS A 210 -13.25 -9.45 6.92
N HIS A 211 -13.61 -9.82 8.15
CA HIS A 211 -14.89 -9.47 8.74
C HIS A 211 -14.96 -7.99 9.17
N THR A 212 -16.08 -7.32 8.87
CA THR A 212 -16.28 -5.90 9.20
C THR A 212 -16.20 -5.61 10.70
N ASP A 213 -16.53 -6.57 11.54
CA ASP A 213 -16.53 -6.37 13.00
C ASP A 213 -15.13 -6.51 13.62
N THR A 214 -14.16 -7.04 12.88
CA THR A 214 -12.79 -7.17 13.36
C THR A 214 -12.13 -5.79 13.38
N ASN A 215 -11.80 -5.32 14.59
CA ASN A 215 -11.03 -4.09 14.78
C ASN A 215 -9.52 -4.37 14.73
N HIS A 216 -8.70 -3.31 14.68
CA HIS A 216 -7.25 -3.43 14.57
C HIS A 216 -6.60 -4.20 15.74
N LYS A 217 -7.16 -4.13 16.97
CA LYS A 217 -6.61 -4.85 18.14
C LYS A 217 -6.84 -6.35 18.02
N ASP A 218 -8.04 -6.75 17.59
CA ASP A 218 -8.35 -8.16 17.34
C ASP A 218 -7.58 -8.67 16.11
N ALA A 219 -7.38 -7.83 15.10
CA ALA A 219 -6.62 -8.18 13.89
C ALA A 219 -5.19 -8.60 14.21
N VAL A 220 -4.52 -7.98 15.20
CA VAL A 220 -3.18 -8.41 15.67
C VAL A 220 -3.19 -9.90 16.03
N GLN A 221 -4.19 -10.34 16.80
CA GLN A 221 -4.28 -11.73 17.26
C GLN A 221 -4.60 -12.69 16.11
N TRP A 222 -5.45 -12.28 15.17
CA TRP A 222 -5.80 -13.12 14.02
C TRP A 222 -4.66 -13.23 13.00
N ILE A 223 -3.88 -12.17 12.79
CA ILE A 223 -2.65 -12.22 11.99
C ILE A 223 -1.66 -13.19 12.64
N GLN A 224 -1.45 -13.09 13.96
CA GLN A 224 -0.54 -14.00 14.67
C GLN A 224 -0.98 -15.46 14.53
N LYS A 225 -2.26 -15.76 14.78
CA LYS A 225 -2.79 -17.12 14.64
C LYS A 225 -2.64 -17.68 13.21
N LEU A 226 -2.85 -16.83 12.20
CA LEU A 226 -2.67 -17.24 10.81
C LEU A 226 -1.19 -17.49 10.48
N ASP A 227 -0.28 -16.68 11.01
CA ASP A 227 1.16 -16.84 10.83
C ASP A 227 1.70 -18.10 11.52
N ASP A 228 1.28 -18.35 12.76
CA ASP A 228 1.60 -19.56 13.52
C ASP A 228 1.09 -20.81 12.78
N HIS A 229 -0.15 -20.76 12.29
CA HIS A 229 -0.75 -21.85 11.49
C HIS A 229 0.03 -22.11 10.21
N ASN A 230 0.33 -21.08 9.44
CA ASN A 230 1.07 -21.21 8.17
C ASN A 230 2.52 -21.68 8.38
N THR A 231 3.11 -21.40 9.55
CA THR A 231 4.43 -21.88 9.93
C THR A 231 4.40 -23.37 10.26
N GLN A 232 3.34 -23.83 10.93
CA GLN A 232 3.16 -25.25 11.31
C GLN A 232 2.66 -26.11 10.14
N HIS A 233 1.95 -25.51 9.18
CA HIS A 233 1.31 -26.19 8.07
C HIS A 233 1.76 -25.61 6.72
N ALA A 234 2.90 -26.08 6.22
CA ALA A 234 3.50 -25.59 4.96
C ALA A 234 2.57 -25.75 3.75
N ASP A 235 1.83 -26.85 3.66
CA ASP A 235 0.87 -27.10 2.56
C ASP A 235 -0.28 -26.10 2.57
N ASP A 236 -0.78 -25.73 3.76
CA ASP A 236 -1.82 -24.71 3.90
C ASP A 236 -1.29 -23.34 3.48
N ARG A 237 -0.05 -23.00 3.88
CA ARG A 237 0.61 -21.77 3.45
C ARG A 237 0.66 -21.67 1.93
N GLN A 238 0.96 -22.76 1.22
CA GLN A 238 1.03 -22.79 -0.24
C GLN A 238 -0.32 -22.57 -0.95
N ARG A 239 -1.46 -22.69 -0.24
CA ARG A 239 -2.79 -22.43 -0.82
C ARG A 239 -3.07 -20.95 -1.09
N LEU A 240 -2.29 -20.04 -0.50
CA LEU A 240 -2.43 -18.61 -0.74
C LEU A 240 -1.62 -18.21 -1.98
N SER A 241 -2.23 -17.44 -2.87
CA SER A 241 -1.49 -16.85 -3.99
C SER A 241 -0.53 -15.76 -3.51
N GLU A 242 0.42 -15.39 -4.36
CA GLU A 242 1.31 -14.27 -4.11
C GLU A 242 0.54 -12.96 -3.85
N THR A 243 -0.55 -12.73 -4.58
CA THR A 243 -1.38 -11.52 -4.45
C THR A 243 -2.12 -11.47 -3.12
N GLN A 244 -2.57 -12.63 -2.65
CA GLN A 244 -3.24 -12.80 -1.35
C GLN A 244 -2.28 -12.57 -0.19
N VAL A 245 -1.04 -13.06 -0.29
CA VAL A 245 0.00 -12.80 0.70
C VAL A 245 0.40 -11.34 0.71
N PHE A 246 0.49 -10.70 -0.46
CA PHE A 246 0.78 -9.27 -0.55
C PHE A 246 -0.30 -8.43 0.15
N ALA A 247 -1.58 -8.68 -0.11
CA ALA A 247 -2.67 -7.96 0.55
C ALA A 247 -2.77 -8.24 2.06
N LEU A 248 -2.39 -9.44 2.51
CA LEU A 248 -2.22 -9.72 3.95
C LEU A 248 -1.09 -8.87 4.55
N GLY A 249 0.00 -8.73 3.81
CA GLY A 249 1.12 -7.84 4.14
C GLY A 249 0.67 -6.40 4.34
N ASP A 250 -0.06 -5.83 3.38
CA ASP A 250 -0.57 -4.45 3.47
C ASP A 250 -1.45 -4.26 4.73
N LEU A 251 -2.33 -5.23 5.03
CA LEU A 251 -3.16 -5.20 6.24
C LEU A 251 -2.31 -5.27 7.51
N ALA A 252 -1.29 -6.13 7.53
CA ALA A 252 -0.41 -6.29 8.67
C ALA A 252 0.46 -5.04 8.93
N ILE A 253 0.84 -4.28 7.90
CA ILE A 253 1.56 -3.00 8.04
C ILE A 253 0.74 -2.01 8.88
N ILE A 254 -0.50 -1.72 8.46
CA ILE A 254 -1.34 -0.75 9.18
C ILE A 254 -1.72 -1.24 10.58
N VAL A 255 -1.95 -2.55 10.76
CA VAL A 255 -2.21 -3.14 12.09
C VAL A 255 -0.99 -2.98 13.02
N SER A 256 0.22 -3.27 12.53
CA SER A 256 1.47 -3.11 13.27
C SER A 256 1.74 -1.63 13.61
N PHE A 257 1.48 -0.73 12.66
CA PHE A 257 1.60 0.71 12.87
C PHE A 257 0.63 1.19 13.95
N MET A 258 -0.66 0.84 13.88
CA MET A 258 -1.65 1.20 14.89
C MET A 258 -1.31 0.61 16.26
N HIS A 259 -0.77 -0.62 16.31
CA HIS A 259 -0.28 -1.22 17.55
C HIS A 259 0.88 -0.40 18.15
N SER A 260 1.87 -0.04 17.33
CA SER A 260 3.01 0.80 17.73
C SER A 260 2.54 2.18 18.22
N LEU A 261 1.65 2.84 17.48
CA LEU A 261 1.04 4.12 17.83
C LEU A 261 0.29 4.04 19.17
N SER A 262 -0.47 2.98 19.41
CA SER A 262 -1.22 2.79 20.65
C SER A 262 -0.32 2.61 21.90
N SER A 263 0.94 2.21 21.70
CA SER A 263 1.92 2.08 22.78
C SER A 263 2.50 3.42 23.24
N CYS A 264 2.48 4.44 22.38
CA CYS A 264 3.01 5.77 22.67
C CYS A 264 1.92 6.83 22.90
N LEU A 265 0.73 6.63 22.32
CA LEU A 265 -0.37 7.59 22.30
C LEU A 265 -1.69 6.90 22.64
N ALA A 266 -2.47 7.49 23.56
CA ALA A 266 -3.82 7.03 23.84
C ALA A 266 -4.74 7.34 22.64
N MET A 267 -4.93 6.36 21.76
CA MET A 267 -5.76 6.52 20.57
C MET A 267 -7.23 6.72 20.94
N ALA A 268 -7.88 7.71 20.32
CA ALA A 268 -9.32 7.91 20.42
C ALA A 268 -10.07 6.80 19.67
N SER A 269 -11.31 6.52 20.07
CA SER A 269 -12.20 5.68 19.26
C SER A 269 -12.51 6.36 17.92
N ARG A 270 -12.74 5.57 16.87
CA ARG A 270 -13.25 6.09 15.59
C ARG A 270 -14.50 6.95 15.83
N SER A 271 -14.49 8.16 15.29
CA SER A 271 -15.61 9.10 15.36
C SER A 271 -16.09 9.46 13.96
N THR A 272 -17.41 9.58 13.80
CA THR A 272 -18.04 10.05 12.55
C THR A 272 -18.42 11.54 12.62
N LYS A 273 -18.13 12.21 13.74
CA LYS A 273 -18.51 13.61 13.98
C LYS A 273 -17.32 14.51 14.36
N ALA A 274 -16.34 13.96 15.06
CA ALA A 274 -15.15 14.67 15.51
C ALA A 274 -13.92 14.18 14.73
N GLY A 275 -13.03 15.10 14.34
CA GLY A 275 -11.83 14.78 13.55
C GLY A 275 -12.17 14.13 12.21
N VAL A 276 -13.13 14.69 11.48
CA VAL A 276 -13.57 14.16 10.18
C VAL A 276 -13.12 15.06 9.03
N PHE A 277 -12.02 15.81 9.20
CA PHE A 277 -11.54 16.74 8.17
C PHE A 277 -11.12 15.96 6.92
N PHE A 278 -10.21 15.00 7.10
CA PHE A 278 -9.74 14.16 6.00
C PHE A 278 -10.75 13.09 5.62
N THR A 279 -11.27 12.33 6.58
CA THR A 279 -12.18 11.21 6.26
C THR A 279 -13.45 11.69 5.54
N GLY A 280 -14.00 12.84 5.92
CA GLY A 280 -15.18 13.40 5.26
C GLY A 280 -14.91 13.93 3.85
N ARG A 281 -13.71 14.50 3.60
CA ARG A 281 -13.34 15.01 2.28
C ARG A 281 -12.92 13.89 1.34
N VAL A 282 -12.18 12.89 1.81
CA VAL A 282 -11.76 11.74 0.99
C VAL A 282 -12.95 10.90 0.58
N ASP A 283 -13.97 10.73 1.44
CA ASP A 283 -15.21 10.02 1.07
C ASP A 283 -15.93 10.75 -0.08
N LYS A 284 -16.05 12.08 -0.01
CA LYS A 284 -16.65 12.90 -1.08
C LYS A 284 -15.84 12.83 -2.38
N LEU A 285 -14.51 12.88 -2.29
CA LEU A 285 -13.63 12.76 -3.45
C LEU A 285 -13.73 11.36 -4.07
N ASN A 286 -13.79 10.30 -3.26
CA ASN A 286 -13.99 8.93 -3.74
C ASN A 286 -15.34 8.76 -4.46
N GLU A 287 -16.41 9.38 -3.96
CA GLU A 287 -17.71 9.40 -4.65
C GLU A 287 -17.60 10.08 -6.01
N GLU A 288 -16.93 11.24 -6.10
CA GLU A 288 -16.69 11.98 -7.35
C GLU A 288 -15.84 11.16 -8.34
N LEU A 289 -14.71 10.61 -7.89
CA LEU A 289 -13.83 9.75 -8.70
C LEU A 289 -14.55 8.47 -9.16
N SER A 290 -15.46 7.93 -8.36
CA SER A 290 -16.23 6.74 -8.74
C SER A 290 -17.20 7.00 -9.89
N GLN A 291 -17.75 8.22 -9.98
CA GLN A 291 -18.59 8.64 -11.11
C GLN A 291 -17.75 8.75 -12.38
N TYR A 292 -16.57 9.38 -12.30
CA TYR A 292 -15.64 9.46 -13.44
C TYR A 292 -15.18 8.07 -13.88
N LYS A 293 -14.76 7.21 -12.95
CA LYS A 293 -14.38 5.83 -13.25
C LYS A 293 -15.47 5.06 -14.00
N ALA A 294 -16.75 5.29 -13.69
CA ALA A 294 -17.85 4.59 -14.35
C ALA A 294 -17.96 4.92 -15.85
N GLU A 295 -17.56 6.13 -16.25
CA GLU A 295 -17.60 6.65 -17.63
C GLU A 295 -16.24 6.63 -18.34
N ALA A 296 -15.15 6.29 -17.64
CA ALA A 296 -13.81 6.29 -18.20
C ALA A 296 -13.62 5.18 -19.24
N ASP A 297 -13.06 5.53 -20.39
CA ASP A 297 -12.70 4.61 -21.45
C ASP A 297 -11.30 4.95 -22.00
N PHE A 298 -10.40 3.97 -21.90
CA PHE A 298 -9.03 4.05 -22.39
C PHE A 298 -8.73 2.88 -23.34
N GLY A 299 -9.76 2.33 -23.99
CA GLY A 299 -9.67 1.15 -24.85
C GLY A 299 -8.56 1.24 -25.91
N ASP A 300 -8.37 2.42 -26.50
CA ASP A 300 -7.34 2.68 -27.52
C ASP A 300 -5.90 2.39 -27.06
N HIS A 301 -5.66 2.38 -25.75
CA HIS A 301 -4.36 2.09 -25.15
C HIS A 301 -4.32 0.77 -24.39
N LEU A 302 -5.47 0.29 -23.91
CA LEU A 302 -5.59 -0.83 -22.98
C LEU A 302 -6.13 -2.12 -23.60
N VAL A 303 -6.60 -2.10 -24.85
CA VAL A 303 -7.25 -3.25 -25.48
C VAL A 303 -6.48 -3.68 -26.74
N PRO A 304 -6.02 -4.95 -26.84
CA PRO A 304 -5.99 -5.96 -25.77
C PRO A 304 -5.05 -5.57 -24.62
N MET A 305 -5.23 -6.15 -23.43
CA MET A 305 -4.55 -5.75 -22.17
C MET A 305 -3.02 -5.72 -22.26
N ASP A 306 -2.43 -6.63 -23.03
CA ASP A 306 -1.00 -6.69 -23.29
C ASP A 306 -0.47 -5.50 -24.12
N SER A 307 -1.35 -4.66 -24.67
CA SER A 307 -0.97 -3.40 -25.32
C SER A 307 -0.25 -2.44 -24.39
N ILE A 308 -0.46 -2.53 -23.06
CA ILE A 308 0.30 -1.77 -22.06
C ILE A 308 1.81 -1.99 -22.19
N LEU A 309 2.23 -3.18 -22.62
CA LEU A 309 3.64 -3.57 -22.74
C LEU A 309 4.33 -2.99 -23.98
N LYS A 310 3.57 -2.42 -24.92
CA LYS A 310 4.14 -1.80 -26.12
C LYS A 310 4.93 -0.54 -25.74
N PRO A 311 6.00 -0.20 -26.49
CA PRO A 311 6.76 1.02 -26.25
C PRO A 311 5.84 2.25 -26.14
N GLN A 312 6.05 3.06 -25.09
CA GLN A 312 5.29 4.27 -24.79
C GLN A 312 3.79 4.07 -24.46
N ALA A 313 3.21 2.87 -24.59
CA ALA A 313 1.78 2.66 -24.34
C ALA A 313 1.39 2.95 -22.88
N ALA A 314 2.20 2.49 -21.92
CA ALA A 314 2.02 2.82 -20.50
C ALA A 314 2.04 4.34 -20.24
N SER A 315 2.99 5.06 -20.84
CA SER A 315 3.05 6.53 -20.72
C SER A 315 1.86 7.21 -21.38
N ASN A 316 1.41 6.71 -22.53
CA ASN A 316 0.29 7.27 -23.27
C ASN A 316 -1.02 7.10 -22.51
N VAL A 317 -1.26 5.94 -21.89
CA VAL A 317 -2.48 5.72 -21.11
C VAL A 317 -2.50 6.54 -19.82
N LEU A 318 -1.35 6.74 -19.17
CA LEU A 318 -1.25 7.63 -18.00
C LEU A 318 -1.55 9.09 -18.39
N LYS A 319 -1.06 9.54 -19.54
CA LYS A 319 -1.38 10.86 -20.08
C LYS A 319 -2.87 10.98 -20.42
N ALA A 320 -3.46 9.96 -21.05
CA ALA A 320 -4.88 9.94 -21.36
C ALA A 320 -5.75 10.03 -20.09
N LEU A 321 -5.32 9.39 -18.99
CA LEU A 321 -5.98 9.54 -17.70
C LEU A 321 -5.85 10.97 -17.13
N ASP A 322 -4.68 11.59 -17.23
CA ASP A 322 -4.49 12.98 -16.80
C ASP A 322 -5.39 13.94 -17.60
N ASP A 323 -5.40 13.81 -18.94
CA ASP A 323 -6.22 14.63 -19.83
C ASP A 323 -7.72 14.44 -19.53
N TYR A 324 -8.15 13.19 -19.35
CA TYR A 324 -9.52 12.83 -18.93
C TYR A 324 -9.89 13.47 -17.59
N MET A 325 -8.99 13.44 -16.61
CA MET A 325 -9.24 14.03 -15.29
C MET A 325 -9.34 15.55 -15.35
N VAL A 326 -8.49 16.22 -16.14
CA VAL A 326 -8.57 17.67 -16.36
C VAL A 326 -9.88 18.04 -17.04
N GLU A 327 -10.31 17.27 -18.04
CA GLU A 327 -11.58 17.48 -18.71
C GLU A 327 -12.77 17.32 -17.75
N ARG A 328 -12.84 16.21 -17.01
CA ARG A 328 -14.02 15.86 -16.21
C ARG A 328 -14.10 16.58 -14.87
N SER A 329 -12.97 16.83 -14.23
CA SER A 329 -12.90 17.37 -12.87
C SER A 329 -12.34 18.79 -12.80
N GLY A 330 -11.76 19.30 -13.89
CA GLY A 330 -11.10 20.60 -13.93
C GLY A 330 -9.66 20.61 -13.41
N ALA A 331 -9.13 19.48 -12.95
CA ALA A 331 -7.77 19.34 -12.43
C ALA A 331 -7.23 17.92 -12.65
N ARG A 332 -5.91 17.73 -12.51
CA ARG A 332 -5.31 16.39 -12.46
C ARG A 332 -5.67 15.69 -11.16
N MET A 333 -5.68 14.35 -11.16
CA MET A 333 -6.05 13.56 -9.97
C MET A 333 -5.17 13.89 -8.76
N GLY A 334 -3.85 14.04 -8.97
CA GLY A 334 -2.90 14.49 -7.95
C GLY A 334 -3.27 15.81 -7.31
N SER A 335 -3.60 16.81 -8.13
CA SER A 335 -3.98 18.14 -7.68
C SER A 335 -5.27 18.15 -6.86
N LEU A 336 -6.21 17.23 -7.14
CA LEU A 336 -7.41 17.07 -6.33
C LEU A 336 -7.07 16.61 -4.91
N TYR A 337 -6.13 15.66 -4.77
CA TYR A 337 -5.67 15.21 -3.46
C TYR A 337 -4.80 16.27 -2.75
N ASP A 338 -3.92 16.96 -3.47
CA ASP A 338 -3.13 18.08 -2.91
C ASP A 338 -4.03 19.16 -2.32
N GLY A 339 -5.01 19.64 -3.12
CA GLY A 339 -5.96 20.65 -2.65
C GLY A 339 -6.78 20.16 -1.45
N MET A 340 -7.18 18.89 -1.45
CA MET A 340 -7.88 18.28 -0.32
C MET A 340 -7.00 18.26 0.95
N LEU A 341 -5.72 17.92 0.83
CA LEU A 341 -4.78 17.90 1.95
C LEU A 341 -4.58 19.30 2.56
N ASP A 342 -4.36 20.30 1.71
CA ASP A 342 -4.19 21.69 2.13
C ASP A 342 -5.44 22.18 2.90
N GLU A 343 -6.62 21.96 2.32
CA GLU A 343 -7.90 22.31 2.95
C GLU A 343 -8.11 21.59 4.29
N CYS A 344 -7.71 20.32 4.42
CA CYS A 344 -7.77 19.59 5.69
C CYS A 344 -6.89 20.22 6.79
N LEU A 345 -5.70 20.68 6.43
CA LEU A 345 -4.77 21.30 7.38
C LEU A 345 -5.26 22.69 7.79
N GLU A 346 -5.78 23.47 6.84
CA GLU A 346 -6.41 24.76 7.10
C GLU A 346 -7.61 24.61 8.05
N ASP A 347 -8.48 23.62 7.82
CA ASP A 347 -9.65 23.35 8.68
C ASP A 347 -9.24 23.00 10.13
N ILE A 348 -8.13 22.28 10.31
CA ILE A 348 -7.58 21.99 11.65
C ILE A 348 -7.17 23.28 12.34
N GLU A 349 -6.42 24.15 11.67
CA GLU A 349 -5.98 25.42 12.24
C GLU A 349 -7.15 26.34 12.55
N GLN A 350 -8.13 26.43 11.64
CA GLN A 350 -9.33 27.23 11.85
C GLN A 350 -10.12 26.73 13.07
N LYS A 351 -10.37 25.42 13.18
CA LYS A 351 -11.11 24.86 14.32
C LYS A 351 -10.35 25.04 15.63
N TYR A 352 -9.02 24.97 15.61
CA TYR A 352 -8.21 25.28 16.78
C TYR A 352 -8.32 26.76 17.17
N ALA A 353 -8.24 27.68 16.21
CA ALA A 353 -8.40 29.11 16.44
C ALA A 353 -9.77 29.44 17.03
N ASP A 354 -10.85 28.89 16.46
CA ASP A 354 -12.22 29.04 16.97
C ASP A 354 -12.33 28.51 18.40
N ALA A 355 -11.83 27.30 18.67
CA ALA A 355 -11.88 26.73 20.02
C ALA A 355 -11.11 27.59 21.04
N LYS A 356 -10.02 28.24 20.63
CA LYS A 356 -9.23 29.12 21.48
C LYS A 356 -9.92 30.47 21.73
N SER A 357 -10.59 31.04 20.73
CA SER A 357 -11.39 32.26 20.92
C SER A 357 -12.59 32.00 21.83
N TYR A 358 -13.31 30.88 21.67
CA TYR A 358 -14.40 30.49 22.58
C TYR A 358 -13.95 30.31 24.04
N LEU A 359 -12.72 29.86 24.29
CA LEU A 359 -12.15 29.76 25.64
C LEU A 359 -11.70 31.11 26.22
N GLN A 360 -11.48 32.11 25.36
CA GLN A 360 -11.15 33.48 25.77
C GLN A 360 -12.40 34.37 25.93
N GLU A 361 -13.48 34.05 25.20
CA GLU A 361 -14.77 34.75 25.23
C GLU A 361 -15.81 34.01 26.10
N ASP A 362 -15.54 33.84 27.39
CA ASP A 362 -16.60 33.49 28.33
C ASP A 362 -17.41 34.76 28.70
N MET A 363 -18.13 35.32 27.71
CA MET A 363 -19.40 36.06 27.85
C MET A 363 -20.02 36.39 26.47
N LYS A 364 -21.09 35.64 26.17
CA LYS A 364 -22.28 35.92 25.31
C LYS A 364 -22.31 35.46 23.83
N THR A 365 -23.16 34.42 23.69
CA THR A 365 -24.17 34.11 22.64
C THR A 365 -23.74 33.79 21.20
N ASN A 366 -23.97 32.51 20.89
CA ASN A 366 -23.94 31.85 19.58
C ASN A 366 -24.99 32.35 18.59
N VAL A 367 -24.60 32.34 17.31
CA VAL A 367 -25.49 32.07 16.16
C VAL A 367 -24.82 30.99 15.29
N PRO A 368 -25.51 29.94 14.83
CA PRO A 368 -24.95 28.97 13.89
C PRO A 368 -24.98 29.51 12.46
N SER A 369 -23.89 29.34 11.72
CA SER A 369 -23.82 29.58 10.27
C SER A 369 -24.25 28.33 9.49
N PRO A 370 -24.93 28.47 8.34
CA PRO A 370 -25.64 27.37 7.71
C PRO A 370 -24.72 26.45 6.91
N THR A 371 -25.02 25.15 7.00
CA THR A 371 -24.54 24.08 6.12
C THR A 371 -24.81 24.42 4.66
N GLY A 372 -23.74 24.58 3.87
CA GLY A 372 -23.80 24.79 2.43
C GLY A 372 -24.36 23.57 1.68
N GLU A 373 -25.26 23.85 0.74
CA GLU A 373 -25.88 22.91 -0.18
C GLU A 373 -24.86 22.13 -1.02
N LYS A 374 -25.23 20.91 -1.42
CA LYS A 374 -24.43 20.05 -2.29
C LYS A 374 -24.34 20.65 -3.70
N ALA A 375 -23.28 21.39 -3.99
CA ALA A 375 -22.95 21.78 -5.35
C ALA A 375 -22.75 20.53 -6.24
N SER A 376 -23.27 20.56 -7.47
CA SER A 376 -23.12 19.48 -8.45
C SER A 376 -21.65 19.31 -8.87
N THR A 377 -21.26 18.12 -9.34
CA THR A 377 -19.88 17.85 -9.80
C THR A 377 -19.45 18.78 -10.93
N GLY A 378 -20.36 19.13 -11.84
CA GLY A 378 -20.11 20.12 -12.90
C GLY A 378 -19.80 21.53 -12.38
N PHE A 379 -20.48 21.96 -11.31
CA PHE A 379 -20.20 23.26 -10.67
C PHE A 379 -18.81 23.28 -10.03
N ARG A 380 -18.42 22.20 -9.33
CA ARG A 380 -17.08 22.07 -8.74
C ARG A 380 -15.98 22.07 -9.80
N ALA A 381 -16.19 21.36 -10.91
CA ALA A 381 -15.22 21.35 -12.01
C ALA A 381 -15.02 22.75 -12.61
N GLN A 382 -16.10 23.52 -12.77
CA GLN A 382 -16.03 24.90 -13.22
C GLN A 382 -15.29 25.80 -12.22
N GLU A 383 -15.60 25.69 -10.92
CA GLU A 383 -14.92 26.44 -9.86
C GLU A 383 -13.41 26.14 -9.83
N ARG A 384 -13.00 24.87 -9.97
CA ARG A 384 -11.58 24.48 -10.03
C ARG A 384 -10.87 25.08 -11.25
N ARG A 385 -11.52 25.08 -12.43
CA ARG A 385 -10.99 25.71 -13.65
C ARG A 385 -10.81 27.22 -13.49
N GLU A 386 -11.70 27.88 -12.76
CA GLU A 386 -11.60 29.31 -12.46
C GLU A 386 -10.46 29.60 -11.46
N LYS A 387 -10.35 28.81 -10.39
CA LYS A 387 -9.24 28.90 -9.41
C LYS A 387 -7.88 28.64 -10.06
N ALA A 388 -7.80 27.73 -11.04
CA ALA A 388 -6.56 27.44 -11.75
C ALA A 388 -6.05 28.62 -12.60
N LYS A 389 -6.93 29.56 -13.02
CA LYS A 389 -6.51 30.75 -13.78
C LYS A 389 -5.79 31.79 -12.92
N THR A 390 -5.98 31.78 -11.60
CA THR A 390 -5.47 32.79 -10.67
C THR A 390 -4.28 32.31 -9.82
N ARG A 391 -3.90 31.03 -9.88
CA ARG A 391 -2.76 30.45 -9.14
C ARG A 391 -1.56 30.21 -10.08
N PRO A 392 -0.30 30.43 -9.66
CA PRO A 392 0.86 30.00 -10.44
C PRO A 392 0.80 28.49 -10.70
N ALA A 393 1.16 28.04 -11.91
CA ALA A 393 1.25 26.62 -12.25
C ALA A 393 2.37 25.95 -11.43
N THR A 394 2.04 25.52 -10.22
CA THR A 394 2.89 24.69 -9.37
C THR A 394 2.55 23.24 -9.68
N ALA A 395 3.57 22.43 -9.98
CA ALA A 395 3.40 21.01 -10.22
C ALA A 395 2.80 20.34 -8.96
N SER A 396 1.92 19.36 -9.18
CA SER A 396 1.34 18.56 -8.09
C SER A 396 2.43 17.72 -7.43
N THR A 397 2.39 17.62 -6.09
CA THR A 397 3.29 16.71 -5.36
C THR A 397 2.95 15.25 -5.66
N HIS A 398 1.71 15.01 -6.08
CA HIS A 398 1.11 13.70 -6.31
C HIS A 398 0.81 13.48 -7.81
N GLU A 399 1.76 13.76 -8.70
CA GLU A 399 1.57 13.59 -10.15
C GLU A 399 1.31 12.12 -10.53
N ILE A 400 0.63 11.81 -11.63
CA ILE A 400 0.40 10.40 -12.06
C ILE A 400 1.15 10.03 -13.34
N THR A 401 1.63 11.04 -14.08
CA THR A 401 2.48 10.86 -15.25
C THR A 401 3.96 10.79 -14.83
N PRO A 402 4.82 10.12 -15.62
CA PRO A 402 6.26 10.14 -15.36
C PRO A 402 6.74 11.58 -15.31
N LEU A 403 7.44 11.94 -14.23
CA LEU A 403 8.14 13.22 -14.14
C LEU A 403 9.18 13.25 -15.27
N ALA A 404 9.36 14.40 -15.92
CA ALA A 404 10.49 14.57 -16.83
C ALA A 404 11.77 14.16 -16.08
N PRO A 405 12.74 13.49 -16.73
CA PRO A 405 13.97 13.09 -16.05
C PRO A 405 14.54 14.33 -15.38
N GLN A 406 14.48 14.38 -14.05
CA GLN A 406 15.26 15.36 -13.35
C GLN A 406 16.69 15.02 -13.67
N GLU A 407 17.44 16.04 -14.09
CA GLU A 407 18.90 15.98 -14.21
C GLU A 407 19.39 15.20 -13.00
N PRO A 408 20.12 14.08 -13.19
CA PRO A 408 20.31 13.09 -12.14
C PRO A 408 20.70 13.83 -10.87
N GLU A 409 19.81 13.82 -9.87
CA GLU A 409 20.15 14.31 -8.53
C GLU A 409 21.50 13.68 -8.27
N THR A 410 22.53 14.53 -8.12
CA THR A 410 23.93 14.11 -8.10
C THR A 410 24.02 12.85 -7.25
N LEU A 411 24.04 11.69 -7.92
CA LEU A 411 24.05 10.41 -7.24
C LEU A 411 25.31 10.52 -6.41
N SER A 412 25.13 10.54 -5.10
CA SER A 412 26.25 10.51 -4.18
C SER A 412 27.09 9.34 -4.66
N THR A 413 28.31 9.63 -5.13
CA THR A 413 29.24 8.59 -5.59
C THR A 413 29.20 7.48 -4.54
N PRO A 414 29.08 6.19 -4.91
CA PRO A 414 29.05 5.11 -3.92
C PRO A 414 30.38 5.16 -3.16
N SER A 415 30.41 5.87 -2.04
CA SER A 415 31.66 6.23 -1.37
C SER A 415 32.19 5.10 -0.50
N SER A 416 31.48 3.96 -0.47
CA SER A 416 31.90 2.77 0.24
C SER A 416 31.71 1.54 -0.65
N HIS A 417 32.82 1.01 -1.15
CA HIS A 417 32.87 -0.35 -1.66
C HIS A 417 32.74 -1.32 -0.48
N LEU A 418 31.61 -2.03 -0.43
CA LEU A 418 31.31 -3.00 0.63
C LEU A 418 31.91 -4.35 0.24
N ARG A 419 32.89 -4.76 1.02
CA ARG A 419 33.56 -6.07 0.88
C ARG A 419 32.67 -7.18 1.42
N VAL A 420 32.25 -8.09 0.54
CA VAL A 420 31.30 -9.17 0.85
C VAL A 420 31.73 -10.51 0.27
N LYS A 421 31.14 -11.60 0.73
CA LYS A 421 31.30 -12.93 0.13
C LYS A 421 30.67 -12.98 -1.26
N ALA A 422 31.19 -13.89 -2.09
CA ALA A 422 30.66 -14.13 -3.45
C ALA A 422 29.15 -14.42 -3.48
N SER A 423 28.60 -15.13 -2.47
CA SER A 423 27.16 -15.39 -2.37
C SER A 423 26.34 -14.11 -2.17
N THR A 424 26.86 -13.18 -1.37
CA THR A 424 26.21 -11.91 -1.05
C THR A 424 26.30 -10.94 -2.23
N ALA A 425 27.46 -10.88 -2.91
CA ALA A 425 27.58 -10.14 -4.17
C ALA A 425 26.58 -10.67 -5.22
N SER A 426 26.49 -11.99 -5.42
CA SER A 426 25.55 -12.59 -6.38
C SER A 426 24.08 -12.23 -6.12
N VAL A 427 23.68 -12.06 -4.87
CA VAL A 427 22.33 -11.60 -4.49
C VAL A 427 22.09 -10.19 -5.01
N PHE A 428 23.00 -9.26 -4.73
CA PHE A 428 22.84 -7.87 -5.13
C PHE A 428 23.07 -7.66 -6.63
N ASP A 429 23.94 -8.43 -7.27
CA ASP A 429 24.10 -8.45 -8.74
C ASP A 429 22.78 -8.82 -9.42
N THR A 430 22.13 -9.88 -8.94
CA THR A 430 20.83 -10.32 -9.48
C THR A 430 19.74 -9.27 -9.22
N LEU A 431 19.75 -8.67 -8.03
CA LEU A 431 18.77 -7.66 -7.63
C LEU A 431 18.90 -6.37 -8.45
N PHE A 432 20.12 -5.92 -8.73
CA PHE A 432 20.42 -4.67 -9.45
C PHE A 432 20.66 -4.86 -10.96
N ALA A 433 20.56 -6.08 -11.49
CA ALA A 433 20.73 -6.36 -12.91
C ALA A 433 19.77 -5.55 -13.80
N ASN A 434 20.29 -4.95 -14.87
CA ASN A 434 19.49 -4.19 -15.85
C ASN A 434 18.93 -5.09 -16.96
N SER A 435 18.32 -6.24 -16.64
CA SER A 435 17.69 -7.14 -17.63
C SER A 435 16.18 -7.26 -17.42
N GLU A 436 15.41 -7.37 -18.51
CA GLU A 436 13.97 -7.65 -18.47
C GLU A 436 13.64 -9.00 -17.82
N SER A 437 14.55 -9.98 -17.91
CA SER A 437 14.47 -11.28 -17.25
C SER A 437 15.39 -11.37 -16.04
N ARG A 438 15.19 -10.49 -15.03
CA ARG A 438 15.91 -10.62 -13.76
C ARG A 438 15.67 -12.03 -13.20
N GLY A 439 16.76 -12.70 -12.81
CA GLY A 439 16.67 -14.01 -12.16
C GLY A 439 15.97 -13.91 -10.80
N SER A 440 15.83 -15.03 -10.10
CA SER A 440 15.25 -15.05 -8.76
C SER A 440 16.31 -14.93 -7.68
N VAL A 441 15.93 -14.32 -6.55
CA VAL A 441 16.77 -14.26 -5.34
C VAL A 441 16.05 -14.94 -4.21
N SER A 442 16.66 -15.93 -3.57
CA SER A 442 16.04 -16.56 -2.41
C SER A 442 15.90 -15.56 -1.28
N TRP A 443 14.72 -15.49 -0.65
CA TRP A 443 14.48 -14.66 0.52
C TRP A 443 15.48 -14.97 1.64
N THR A 444 15.84 -16.25 1.79
CA THR A 444 16.81 -16.67 2.81
C THR A 444 18.22 -16.17 2.49
N GLU A 445 18.63 -16.19 1.22
CA GLU A 445 19.91 -15.65 0.77
C GLU A 445 19.92 -14.13 0.88
N PHE A 446 18.82 -13.45 0.54
CA PHE A 446 18.66 -12.01 0.74
C PHE A 446 18.78 -11.62 2.22
N VAL A 447 18.11 -12.33 3.13
CA VAL A 447 18.22 -12.08 4.57
C VAL A 447 19.65 -12.31 5.07
N ALA A 448 20.31 -13.39 4.62
CA ALA A 448 21.68 -13.68 4.97
C ALA A 448 22.66 -12.59 4.45
N ALA A 449 22.44 -12.11 3.22
CA ALA A 449 23.20 -11.01 2.62
C ALA A 449 23.06 -9.71 3.42
N MET A 450 21.83 -9.33 3.79
CA MET A 450 21.59 -8.15 4.63
C MET A 450 22.24 -8.30 6.03
N ALA A 451 22.17 -9.49 6.63
CA ALA A 451 22.79 -9.78 7.92
C ALA A 451 24.33 -9.74 7.86
N GLU A 452 24.95 -10.21 6.77
CA GLU A 452 26.40 -10.09 6.55
C GLU A 452 26.85 -8.62 6.52
N LEU A 453 26.01 -7.74 5.97
CA LEU A 453 26.23 -6.29 5.95
C LEU A 453 25.98 -5.61 7.31
N GLY A 454 25.71 -6.39 8.37
CA GLY A 454 25.50 -5.88 9.73
C GLY A 454 24.08 -5.42 10.02
N PHE A 455 23.11 -5.65 9.14
CA PHE A 455 21.72 -5.32 9.43
C PHE A 455 21.15 -6.28 10.49
N SER A 456 20.40 -5.71 11.44
CA SER A 456 19.51 -6.51 12.27
C SER A 456 18.22 -6.80 11.52
N VAL A 457 17.78 -8.06 11.51
CA VAL A 457 16.58 -8.50 10.79
C VAL A 457 15.53 -8.93 11.81
N THR A 458 14.44 -8.17 11.89
CA THR A 458 13.37 -8.39 12.88
C THR A 458 12.04 -8.70 12.19
N PRO A 459 11.43 -9.88 12.39
CA PRO A 459 10.07 -10.14 11.93
C PRO A 459 9.08 -9.32 12.76
N LYS A 460 8.08 -8.73 12.11
CA LYS A 460 7.04 -7.90 12.75
C LYS A 460 5.70 -8.60 12.90
N GLY A 461 5.64 -9.90 12.61
CA GLY A 461 4.41 -10.68 12.53
C GLY A 461 3.88 -10.78 11.11
N GLY A 462 3.38 -11.96 10.75
CA GLY A 462 3.03 -12.27 9.36
C GLY A 462 4.27 -12.30 8.46
N SER A 463 4.08 -12.03 7.17
CA SER A 463 5.17 -12.00 6.17
C SER A 463 5.88 -10.64 6.08
N ILE A 464 6.11 -9.93 7.20
CA ILE A 464 6.77 -8.61 7.25
C ILE A 464 8.07 -8.67 8.04
N PHE A 465 9.14 -8.14 7.45
CA PHE A 465 10.46 -8.06 8.06
C PHE A 465 10.99 -6.62 8.01
N THR A 466 11.50 -6.15 9.14
CA THR A 466 12.24 -4.88 9.24
C THR A 466 13.74 -5.18 9.27
N PHE A 467 14.47 -4.53 8.38
CA PHE A 467 15.92 -4.56 8.29
C PHE A 467 16.44 -3.22 8.82
N SER A 468 17.02 -3.22 10.01
CA SER A 468 17.62 -2.02 10.60
C SER A 468 19.12 -1.99 10.32
N PRO A 469 19.65 -0.92 9.73
CA PRO A 469 21.06 -0.82 9.39
C PRO A 469 21.94 -0.77 10.65
N PRO A 470 23.24 -1.12 10.54
CA PRO A 470 24.20 -0.95 11.63
C PRO A 470 24.38 0.55 11.96
N GLU A 471 24.79 0.86 13.20
CA GLU A 471 25.01 2.25 13.66
C GLU A 471 26.00 3.05 12.81
N THR A 472 26.89 2.35 12.10
CA THR A 472 27.86 2.94 11.17
C THR A 472 27.23 3.52 9.91
N MET A 473 25.96 3.21 9.62
CA MET A 473 25.26 3.65 8.43
C MET A 473 24.20 4.70 8.81
N VAL A 474 24.35 5.91 8.28
CA VAL A 474 23.46 7.05 8.54
C VAL A 474 22.21 6.94 7.65
N ALA A 475 21.46 5.85 7.79
CA ALA A 475 20.22 5.59 7.05
C ALA A 475 19.18 4.94 7.97
N GLY A 476 17.90 5.03 7.60
CA GLY A 476 16.80 4.42 8.35
C GLY A 476 16.65 2.91 8.11
N SER A 477 15.74 2.27 8.85
CA SER A 477 15.35 0.85 8.64
C SER A 477 14.40 0.68 7.46
N ILE A 478 14.56 -0.36 6.64
CA ILE A 478 13.61 -0.71 5.56
C ILE A 478 12.68 -1.84 5.99
N THR A 479 11.40 -1.74 5.64
CA THR A 479 10.40 -2.80 5.91
C THR A 479 9.94 -3.45 4.61
N LEU A 480 10.10 -4.77 4.50
CA LEU A 480 9.83 -5.55 3.29
C LEU A 480 8.90 -6.73 3.56
N HIS A 481 8.12 -7.10 2.54
CA HIS A 481 7.34 -8.32 2.55
C HIS A 481 8.19 -9.53 2.17
N ARG A 482 8.16 -10.56 3.00
CA ARG A 482 8.67 -11.88 2.64
C ARG A 482 7.85 -12.46 1.48
N PRO A 483 8.47 -12.90 0.38
CA PRO A 483 7.79 -13.58 -0.69
C PRO A 483 7.11 -14.87 -0.25
N HIS A 484 6.02 -15.22 -0.94
CA HIS A 484 5.27 -16.45 -0.69
C HIS A 484 6.06 -17.70 -1.10
N ALA A 485 6.56 -17.73 -2.34
CA ALA A 485 7.33 -18.85 -2.91
C ALA A 485 8.77 -18.96 -2.39
N SER A 486 9.13 -18.25 -1.31
CA SER A 486 10.49 -18.10 -0.79
C SER A 486 11.49 -17.41 -1.72
N GLU A 487 11.14 -17.17 -2.98
CA GLU A 487 11.95 -16.44 -3.96
C GLU A 487 11.39 -15.01 -4.17
N ILE A 488 12.28 -14.03 -4.26
CA ILE A 488 12.00 -12.67 -4.69
C ILE A 488 12.10 -12.66 -6.22
N GLU A 489 10.98 -12.41 -6.89
CA GLU A 489 10.86 -12.53 -8.34
C GLU A 489 9.99 -11.41 -8.93
N GLY A 490 10.06 -11.26 -10.25
CA GLY A 490 9.23 -10.32 -11.01
C GLY A 490 9.34 -8.88 -10.52
N TRP A 491 8.20 -8.20 -10.41
CA TRP A 491 8.15 -6.79 -10.02
C TRP A 491 8.69 -6.51 -8.61
N LYS A 492 8.68 -7.50 -7.70
CA LYS A 492 9.20 -7.33 -6.34
C LYS A 492 10.70 -7.10 -6.30
N LEU A 493 11.45 -7.71 -7.24
CA LEU A 493 12.88 -7.42 -7.41
C LEU A 493 13.09 -5.95 -7.75
N LEU A 494 12.32 -5.43 -8.71
CA LEU A 494 12.39 -4.02 -9.12
C LEU A 494 12.10 -3.10 -7.93
N TRP A 495 11.08 -3.44 -7.15
CA TRP A 495 10.69 -2.67 -5.98
C TRP A 495 11.72 -2.69 -4.86
N ILE A 496 12.25 -3.86 -4.49
CA ILE A 496 13.29 -3.96 -3.47
C ILE A 496 14.57 -3.27 -3.93
N ALA A 497 15.00 -3.48 -5.19
CA ALA A 497 16.18 -2.83 -5.75
C ALA A 497 16.06 -1.30 -5.71
N ARG A 498 14.93 -0.76 -6.16
CA ARG A 498 14.65 0.69 -6.13
C ARG A 498 14.73 1.25 -4.71
N ARG A 499 14.10 0.57 -3.75
CA ARG A 499 14.11 1.01 -2.35
C ARG A 499 15.52 0.99 -1.75
N LEU A 500 16.31 -0.04 -2.02
CA LEU A 500 17.71 -0.10 -1.54
C LEU A 500 18.57 0.99 -2.19
N ARG A 501 18.37 1.27 -3.48
CA ARG A 501 19.07 2.34 -4.20
C ARG A 501 18.77 3.70 -3.62
N LYS A 502 17.49 4.06 -3.46
CA LYS A 502 17.09 5.36 -2.91
C LYS A 502 17.53 5.54 -1.46
N LYS A 503 17.42 4.47 -0.66
CA LYS A 503 17.63 4.56 0.78
C LYS A 503 19.08 4.46 1.22
N TYR A 504 19.87 3.63 0.52
CA TYR A 504 21.25 3.35 0.90
C TYR A 504 22.27 3.74 -0.18
N GLY A 505 21.81 4.27 -1.32
CA GLY A 505 22.70 4.61 -2.45
C GLY A 505 23.26 3.39 -3.17
N TRP A 506 22.70 2.20 -2.94
CA TRP A 506 23.29 0.95 -3.43
C TRP A 506 23.00 0.67 -4.90
N SER A 507 23.99 0.07 -5.55
CA SER A 507 23.96 -0.45 -6.91
C SER A 507 24.78 -1.74 -7.00
N ALA A 508 24.82 -2.38 -8.17
CA ALA A 508 25.71 -3.52 -8.41
C ALA A 508 27.19 -3.17 -8.12
N GLU A 509 27.61 -1.92 -8.37
CA GLU A 509 28.98 -1.44 -8.16
C GLU A 509 29.33 -1.24 -6.69
N THR A 510 28.36 -1.33 -5.78
CA THR A 510 28.58 -1.14 -4.34
C THR A 510 29.31 -2.33 -3.70
N PHE A 511 29.26 -3.53 -4.30
CA PHE A 511 29.67 -4.78 -3.63
C PHE A 511 30.89 -5.42 -4.28
N ASP A 512 31.98 -5.54 -3.53
CA ASP A 512 33.22 -6.17 -3.98
C ASP A 512 33.40 -7.55 -3.31
N VAL A 513 33.76 -8.56 -4.09
CA VAL A 513 33.99 -9.92 -3.58
C VAL A 513 35.34 -10.04 -2.87
N VAL A 514 35.34 -10.62 -1.67
CA VAL A 514 36.55 -10.97 -0.88
C VAL A 514 36.95 -12.42 -1.03
#